data_AF-A0A9E5WL92-F1
#
_entry.id   AF-A0A9E5WL92-F1
#
_cell.length_a   1.000
_cell.length_b   1.000
_cell.length_c   1.000
_cell.angle_alpha   90.00
_cell.angle_beta   90.00
_cell.angle_gamma   90.00
#
_symmetry.space_group_name_H-M   'P 1'
#
loop_
_entity.id
_entity.type
_entity.pdbx_description
1 polymer ?
#
loop_
_entity_poly.entity_id
_entity_poly.type
_entity_poly.pdbx_seq_one_letter_code
_entity_poly.pdbx_strand_id
1 'polypeptide(L)'
;MRFSWLANVRQRMRIRRQRVRTRRRRLVRPIRPQVEVCEDRTLLSVNVSFFAGTGELLIVATSGENVAVGADASYNVQITINGMVYADFPPIQTSLINEIRIEAGDGDNVLDVSGVTSAAGYPAGLAIEVNGGHGNDTLTGSADLAATLNAGHGDDSIISTDASDTVYAGDGNDSVVGGPGDDSIVTGDGNDSITGDDGNDTVVAGDGQDTVDVGDGDDSVDGGDGNDSLFGGLGDDTIGGGSSWRSGDDTIDAAEGNDQVFAGTGDDWIDGGEGDDLIRAQGGNDTLIGGIGLDQLEGGAGNDLITADPVFVSIDDVTIDPEGDSGTTDAILTVTLSEPVSFDVSVDYATADGTATVGTDYTLTAGTVWFSAGQTTATISVPVIGETDIEPDEYFFVNLSNPSAGLAVLDGQGQITIIDDDNPAPSTIGMNFTGSTLNEAGFIPPDTMGAVGPNHIVELLNGRYAVYDKATGALLQSSSLDQFWTDAGVTFTNFTFDPRVVYDPASSRWFAAAVDNPGAANNILVAVSASSDPTAGWTGFAVDSDTDNQQWADFPMFGLDADGVYVTANMFPIQQGANFEI
;
A
#
# COMPACT_ATOMS: atom_id res chain seq x y z
N MET A 1 -38.39 -65.95 -51.00
CA MET A 1 -39.61 -65.21 -50.62
C MET A 1 -39.17 -64.04 -49.75
N ARG A 2 -39.19 -62.83 -50.31
CA ARG A 2 -38.84 -61.56 -49.65
C ARG A 2 -39.99 -60.60 -49.98
N PHE A 3 -40.60 -59.98 -48.98
CA PHE A 3 -41.59 -58.91 -49.18
C PHE A 3 -41.09 -57.63 -48.52
N SER A 4 -41.13 -56.56 -49.32
CA SER A 4 -40.53 -55.24 -49.13
C SER A 4 -41.56 -54.25 -48.55
N TRP A 5 -41.15 -53.51 -47.52
CA TRP A 5 -41.89 -52.50 -46.77
C TRP A 5 -41.86 -51.12 -47.47
N LEU A 6 -42.08 -51.06 -48.79
CA LEU A 6 -42.00 -49.81 -49.57
C LEU A 6 -43.22 -49.53 -50.48
N ALA A 7 -44.34 -50.23 -50.24
CA ALA A 7 -45.54 -50.12 -51.08
C ALA A 7 -46.66 -49.18 -50.57
N ASN A 8 -46.53 -48.54 -49.39
CA ASN A 8 -47.66 -47.84 -48.76
C ASN A 8 -47.61 -46.29 -48.70
N VAL A 9 -46.64 -45.64 -49.35
CA VAL A 9 -46.50 -44.15 -49.28
C VAL A 9 -46.91 -43.43 -50.58
N ARG A 10 -47.30 -44.13 -51.65
CA ARG A 10 -47.59 -43.49 -52.97
C ARG A 10 -49.07 -43.40 -53.37
N GLN A 11 -50.00 -43.23 -52.43
CA GLN A 11 -51.43 -43.13 -52.78
C GLN A 11 -52.27 -42.06 -52.07
N ARG A 12 -51.68 -40.94 -51.63
CA ARG A 12 -52.47 -39.79 -51.13
C ARG A 12 -52.00 -38.39 -51.56
N MET A 13 -51.49 -38.24 -52.79
CA MET A 13 -51.46 -36.94 -53.46
C MET A 13 -52.07 -37.03 -54.85
N ARG A 14 -53.34 -36.61 -54.98
CA ARG A 14 -53.87 -36.19 -56.28
C ARG A 14 -54.88 -35.05 -56.12
N ILE A 15 -54.40 -33.89 -56.49
CA ILE A 15 -55.07 -32.59 -56.65
C ILE A 15 -56.37 -32.74 -57.46
N ARG A 16 -57.47 -32.16 -56.97
CA ARG A 16 -58.62 -31.76 -57.80
C ARG A 16 -59.04 -30.33 -57.47
N ARG A 17 -58.75 -29.42 -58.41
CA ARG A 17 -59.33 -28.08 -58.51
C ARG A 17 -60.82 -28.21 -58.84
N GLN A 18 -61.71 -27.55 -58.09
CA GLN A 18 -63.05 -27.24 -58.59
C GLN A 18 -63.57 -25.87 -58.11
N ARG A 19 -64.11 -25.18 -59.12
CA ARG A 19 -64.57 -23.79 -59.25
C ARG A 19 -65.41 -23.19 -58.11
N VAL A 20 -65.14 -21.91 -57.89
CA VAL A 20 -65.94 -20.87 -57.24
C VAL A 20 -67.38 -20.81 -57.79
N ARG A 21 -68.37 -20.75 -56.88
CA ARG A 21 -69.67 -20.12 -57.08
C ARG A 21 -70.14 -19.42 -55.81
N THR A 22 -70.34 -18.11 -55.92
CA THR A 22 -70.84 -17.18 -54.91
C THR A 22 -72.32 -17.43 -54.59
N ARG A 23 -72.68 -17.48 -53.30
CA ARG A 23 -74.03 -17.22 -52.80
C ARG A 23 -73.97 -16.37 -51.53
N ARG A 24 -74.44 -15.13 -51.63
CA ARG A 24 -74.71 -14.22 -50.51
C ARG A 24 -75.72 -14.86 -49.54
N ARG A 25 -75.38 -14.93 -48.25
CA ARG A 25 -76.34 -15.10 -47.15
C ARG A 25 -76.07 -14.04 -46.08
N ARG A 26 -77.18 -13.48 -45.58
CA ARG A 26 -77.36 -12.35 -44.65
C ARG A 26 -76.39 -12.33 -43.47
N LEU A 27 -75.88 -11.14 -43.16
CA LEU A 27 -75.25 -10.81 -41.86
C LEU A 27 -76.24 -11.09 -40.72
N VAL A 28 -75.85 -11.99 -39.82
CA VAL A 28 -76.34 -12.03 -38.45
C VAL A 28 -75.28 -11.31 -37.62
N ARG A 29 -75.69 -10.29 -36.86
CA ARG A 29 -74.81 -9.57 -35.93
C ARG A 29 -74.26 -10.57 -34.90
N PRO A 30 -72.93 -10.63 -34.65
CA PRO A 30 -72.42 -11.45 -33.57
C PRO A 30 -72.85 -10.83 -32.24
N ILE A 31 -73.55 -11.61 -31.42
CA ILE A 31 -73.55 -11.39 -29.98
C ILE A 31 -72.09 -11.59 -29.56
N ARG A 32 -71.44 -10.55 -29.03
CA ARG A 32 -70.10 -10.67 -28.46
C ARG A 32 -70.20 -11.69 -27.31
N PRO A 33 -69.58 -12.88 -27.37
CA PRO A 33 -69.21 -13.51 -26.11
C PRO A 33 -68.28 -12.53 -25.41
N GLN A 34 -68.53 -12.26 -24.14
CA GLN A 34 -67.55 -11.59 -23.29
C GLN A 34 -66.26 -12.38 -23.49
N VAL A 35 -65.26 -11.74 -24.09
CA VAL A 35 -63.89 -12.23 -23.97
C VAL A 35 -63.64 -12.07 -22.48
N GLU A 36 -63.80 -13.16 -21.73
CA GLU A 36 -63.05 -13.30 -20.49
C GLU A 36 -61.60 -13.10 -20.94
N VAL A 37 -61.11 -11.90 -20.68
CA VAL A 37 -59.68 -11.65 -20.60
C VAL A 37 -59.21 -12.76 -19.67
N CYS A 38 -58.45 -13.72 -20.19
CA CYS A 38 -57.63 -14.52 -19.29
C CYS A 38 -56.90 -13.47 -18.47
N GLU A 39 -57.26 -13.36 -17.20
CA GLU A 39 -56.44 -12.63 -16.23
C GLU A 39 -55.03 -13.08 -16.54
N ASP A 40 -54.20 -12.14 -16.96
CA ASP A 40 -52.77 -12.30 -16.98
C ASP A 40 -52.38 -12.49 -15.53
N ARG A 41 -52.58 -13.72 -15.06
CA ARG A 41 -52.02 -14.20 -13.82
C ARG A 41 -50.57 -14.38 -14.21
N THR A 42 -49.79 -13.34 -13.96
CA THR A 42 -48.37 -13.45 -13.68
C THR A 42 -48.23 -14.56 -12.65
N LEU A 43 -48.10 -15.80 -13.12
CA LEU A 43 -47.67 -16.91 -12.29
C LEU A 43 -46.37 -16.40 -11.66
N LEU A 44 -46.28 -16.45 -10.34
CA LEU A 44 -45.09 -16.01 -9.61
C LEU A 44 -43.89 -16.67 -10.29
N SER A 45 -43.09 -15.85 -10.94
CA SER A 45 -41.97 -16.31 -11.75
C SER A 45 -40.81 -16.76 -10.87
N VAL A 46 -40.93 -16.51 -9.56
CA VAL A 46 -40.05 -16.99 -8.49
C VAL A 46 -40.88 -17.62 -7.37
N ASN A 47 -40.43 -18.77 -6.86
CA ASN A 47 -40.97 -19.42 -5.66
C ASN A 47 -39.91 -19.45 -4.56
N VAL A 48 -40.28 -19.05 -3.34
CA VAL A 48 -39.40 -19.07 -2.17
C VAL A 48 -39.97 -20.01 -1.11
N SER A 49 -39.16 -20.93 -0.60
CA SER A 49 -39.54 -21.92 0.42
C SER A 49 -38.49 -21.98 1.53
N PHE A 50 -38.92 -22.09 2.79
CA PHE A 50 -38.04 -22.32 3.94
C PHE A 50 -38.44 -23.59 4.70
N PHE A 51 -37.50 -24.49 4.91
CA PHE A 51 -37.70 -25.77 5.58
C PHE A 51 -37.13 -25.72 7.01
N ALA A 52 -37.94 -25.29 7.98
CA ALA A 52 -37.51 -25.09 9.38
C ALA A 52 -36.90 -26.32 10.08
N GLY A 53 -37.11 -27.54 9.55
CA GLY A 53 -36.49 -28.76 10.08
C GLY A 53 -35.04 -28.96 9.66
N THR A 54 -34.66 -28.45 8.48
CA THR A 54 -33.31 -28.55 7.91
C THR A 54 -32.57 -27.21 7.95
N GLY A 55 -33.28 -26.08 8.00
CA GLY A 55 -32.70 -24.74 7.86
C GLY A 55 -32.45 -24.36 6.40
N GLU A 56 -32.99 -25.11 5.43
CA GLU A 56 -32.82 -24.87 4.00
C GLU A 56 -33.74 -23.75 3.51
N LEU A 57 -33.17 -22.78 2.81
CA LEU A 57 -33.85 -21.75 2.04
C LEU A 57 -33.71 -22.06 0.55
N LEU A 58 -34.82 -22.45 -0.09
CA LEU A 58 -34.88 -22.75 -1.52
C LEU A 58 -35.57 -21.62 -2.28
N ILE A 59 -34.91 -21.10 -3.30
CA ILE A 59 -35.44 -20.10 -4.23
C ILE A 59 -35.40 -20.70 -5.64
N VAL A 60 -36.55 -20.73 -6.33
CA VAL A 60 -36.65 -21.23 -7.70
C VAL A 60 -37.12 -20.10 -8.61
N ALA A 61 -36.26 -19.67 -9.52
CA ALA A 61 -36.54 -18.70 -10.58
C ALA A 61 -36.79 -19.44 -11.91
N THR A 62 -37.52 -18.84 -12.87
CA THR A 62 -38.01 -19.58 -14.05
C THR A 62 -37.96 -18.84 -15.37
N SER A 63 -37.75 -17.52 -15.38
CA SER A 63 -37.84 -16.71 -16.60
C SER A 63 -36.99 -15.42 -16.58
N GLY A 64 -35.71 -15.51 -16.25
CA GLY A 64 -34.76 -14.39 -16.32
C GLY A 64 -35.00 -13.32 -15.25
N GLU A 65 -35.22 -13.76 -14.02
CA GLU A 65 -35.37 -12.89 -12.86
C GLU A 65 -34.03 -12.51 -12.22
N ASN A 66 -34.02 -11.31 -11.64
CA ASN A 66 -32.93 -10.87 -10.76
C ASN A 66 -33.29 -11.23 -9.32
N VAL A 67 -32.58 -12.17 -8.72
CA VAL A 67 -32.76 -12.62 -7.34
C VAL A 67 -31.54 -12.20 -6.54
N ALA A 68 -31.78 -11.50 -5.42
CA ALA A 68 -30.72 -11.18 -4.47
C ALA A 68 -31.10 -11.64 -3.06
N VAL A 69 -30.14 -12.19 -2.31
CA VAL A 69 -30.30 -12.63 -0.92
C VAL A 69 -29.35 -11.88 0.00
N GLY A 70 -29.86 -11.42 1.14
CA GLY A 70 -29.06 -10.75 2.16
C GLY A 70 -29.80 -10.71 3.49
N ALA A 71 -29.52 -9.69 4.31
CA ALA A 71 -30.20 -9.51 5.59
C ALA A 71 -30.68 -8.08 5.82
N ASP A 72 -31.77 -7.93 6.56
CA ASP A 72 -32.22 -6.64 7.06
C ASP A 72 -31.41 -6.20 8.31
N ALA A 73 -31.65 -4.97 8.78
CA ALA A 73 -31.00 -4.43 9.98
C ALA A 73 -31.33 -5.17 11.29
N SER A 74 -32.27 -6.12 11.26
CA SER A 74 -32.65 -6.98 12.38
C SER A 74 -32.17 -8.42 12.20
N TYR A 75 -31.25 -8.66 11.25
CA TYR A 75 -30.72 -9.98 10.91
C TYR A 75 -31.80 -10.99 10.51
N ASN A 76 -32.88 -10.52 9.89
CA ASN A 76 -33.78 -11.41 9.16
C ASN A 76 -33.31 -11.53 7.72
N VAL A 77 -33.46 -12.73 7.15
CA VAL A 77 -33.25 -12.98 5.72
C VAL A 77 -34.12 -12.02 4.91
N GLN A 78 -33.48 -11.33 3.98
CA GLN A 78 -34.13 -10.43 3.03
C GLN A 78 -33.87 -10.92 1.61
N ILE A 79 -34.94 -11.17 0.87
CA ILE A 79 -34.89 -11.60 -0.54
C ILE A 79 -35.47 -10.49 -1.39
N THR A 80 -34.78 -10.16 -2.48
CA THR A 80 -35.19 -9.14 -3.43
C THR A 80 -35.35 -9.78 -4.80
N ILE A 81 -36.48 -9.51 -5.45
CA ILE A 81 -36.77 -9.97 -6.82
C ILE A 81 -36.97 -8.73 -7.69
N ASN A 82 -36.16 -8.58 -8.73
CA ASN A 82 -36.18 -7.43 -9.64
C ASN A 82 -36.10 -6.09 -8.89
N GLY A 83 -35.24 -6.03 -7.87
CA GLY A 83 -35.04 -4.84 -7.02
C GLY A 83 -36.14 -4.58 -5.98
N MET A 84 -37.17 -5.42 -5.88
CA MET A 84 -38.24 -5.30 -4.88
C MET A 84 -38.16 -6.40 -3.82
N VAL A 85 -38.30 -6.01 -2.55
CA VAL A 85 -38.32 -6.97 -1.43
C VAL A 85 -39.50 -7.93 -1.56
N TYR A 86 -39.22 -9.23 -1.43
CA TYR A 86 -40.23 -10.28 -1.48
C TYR A 86 -41.03 -10.33 -0.17
N ALA A 87 -42.13 -9.56 -0.15
CA ALA A 87 -42.91 -9.28 1.06
C ALA A 87 -43.65 -10.49 1.66
N ASP A 88 -43.83 -11.56 0.89
CA ASP A 88 -44.56 -12.77 1.33
C ASP A 88 -43.69 -13.74 2.15
N PHE A 89 -42.38 -13.46 2.31
CA PHE A 89 -41.49 -14.26 3.13
C PHE A 89 -41.61 -13.90 4.62
N PRO A 90 -41.83 -14.89 5.53
CA PRO A 90 -41.89 -14.62 6.96
C PRO A 90 -40.52 -14.15 7.49
N PRO A 91 -40.48 -13.39 8.61
CA PRO A 91 -39.23 -13.00 9.24
C PRO A 91 -38.52 -14.23 9.82
N ILE A 92 -37.47 -14.69 9.14
CA ILE A 92 -36.60 -15.78 9.57
C ILE A 92 -35.23 -15.19 9.89
N GLN A 93 -34.70 -15.47 11.08
CA GLN A 93 -33.37 -15.02 11.48
C GLN A 93 -32.29 -15.72 10.66
N THR A 94 -31.27 -14.99 10.21
CA THR A 94 -30.17 -15.52 9.39
C THR A 94 -29.41 -16.66 10.09
N SER A 95 -29.28 -16.59 11.42
CA SER A 95 -28.71 -17.66 12.27
C SER A 95 -29.45 -19.01 12.25
N LEU A 96 -30.64 -19.09 11.64
CA LEU A 96 -31.40 -20.33 11.49
C LEU A 96 -31.23 -20.99 10.10
N ILE A 97 -30.51 -20.34 9.19
CA ILE A 97 -30.27 -20.83 7.85
C ILE A 97 -29.03 -21.72 7.86
N ASN A 98 -29.16 -22.94 7.35
CA ASN A 98 -28.04 -23.89 7.19
C ASN A 98 -27.67 -24.11 5.73
N GLU A 99 -28.58 -23.83 4.80
CA GLU A 99 -28.38 -23.97 3.36
C GLU A 99 -29.19 -22.89 2.64
N ILE A 100 -28.59 -22.21 1.66
CA ILE A 100 -29.27 -21.38 0.67
C ILE A 100 -29.06 -22.05 -0.68
N ARG A 101 -30.17 -22.38 -1.37
CA ARG A 101 -30.17 -22.97 -2.70
C ARG A 101 -30.98 -22.10 -3.64
N ILE A 102 -30.37 -21.64 -4.72
CA ILE A 102 -31.02 -20.90 -5.79
C ILE A 102 -30.98 -21.75 -7.06
N GLU A 103 -32.13 -22.01 -7.66
CA GLU A 103 -32.29 -22.79 -8.89
C GLU A 103 -32.98 -21.90 -9.93
N ALA A 104 -32.24 -21.50 -10.96
CA ALA A 104 -32.74 -20.69 -12.05
C ALA A 104 -33.09 -21.53 -13.30
N GLY A 105 -33.68 -20.85 -14.29
CA GLY A 105 -34.48 -21.46 -15.35
C GLY A 105 -33.80 -21.44 -16.72
N ASP A 106 -34.60 -21.21 -17.77
CA ASP A 106 -34.11 -21.20 -19.17
C ASP A 106 -33.78 -19.79 -19.71
N GLY A 107 -33.57 -18.77 -18.86
CA GLY A 107 -33.29 -17.44 -19.40
C GLY A 107 -32.49 -16.55 -18.47
N ASP A 108 -31.79 -15.59 -19.07
CA ASP A 108 -30.80 -14.69 -18.47
C ASP A 108 -31.19 -14.17 -17.07
N ASN A 109 -30.61 -14.79 -16.06
CA ASN A 109 -30.85 -14.56 -14.64
C ASN A 109 -29.71 -13.72 -14.03
N VAL A 110 -30.04 -12.92 -13.00
CA VAL A 110 -29.01 -12.25 -12.17
C VAL A 110 -29.18 -12.75 -10.74
N LEU A 111 -28.22 -13.51 -10.24
CA LEU A 111 -28.28 -14.23 -8.97
C LEU A 111 -27.19 -13.70 -8.05
N ASP A 112 -27.58 -12.94 -7.03
CA ASP A 112 -26.66 -12.20 -6.15
C ASP A 112 -26.80 -12.66 -4.69
N VAL A 113 -25.75 -13.27 -4.17
CA VAL A 113 -25.65 -13.67 -2.75
C VAL A 113 -24.55 -12.90 -2.00
N SER A 114 -24.05 -11.79 -2.55
CA SER A 114 -23.03 -10.94 -1.91
C SER A 114 -23.47 -10.37 -0.56
N GLY A 115 -24.78 -10.27 -0.32
CA GLY A 115 -25.36 -9.85 0.95
C GLY A 115 -25.42 -10.96 2.02
N VAL A 116 -25.09 -12.20 1.67
CA VAL A 116 -25.13 -13.37 2.57
C VAL A 116 -23.79 -13.49 3.29
N THR A 117 -23.56 -12.64 4.28
CA THR A 117 -22.26 -12.58 4.97
C THR A 117 -22.30 -12.99 6.44
N SER A 118 -21.14 -13.31 7.00
CA SER A 118 -20.99 -13.53 8.45
C SER A 118 -21.38 -12.28 9.25
N ALA A 119 -21.05 -11.09 8.74
CA ALA A 119 -21.44 -9.79 9.31
C ALA A 119 -22.96 -9.56 9.28
N ALA A 120 -23.67 -10.14 8.31
CA ALA A 120 -25.13 -10.19 8.22
C ALA A 120 -25.75 -11.31 9.09
N GLY A 121 -24.95 -11.97 9.94
CA GLY A 121 -25.41 -12.95 10.94
C GLY A 121 -25.65 -14.35 10.39
N TYR A 122 -25.26 -14.62 9.15
CA TYR A 122 -25.25 -15.98 8.59
C TYR A 122 -24.15 -16.82 9.26
N PRO A 123 -24.39 -18.12 9.48
CA PRO A 123 -23.41 -18.98 10.16
C PRO A 123 -22.22 -19.31 9.25
N ALA A 124 -21.03 -19.43 9.83
CA ALA A 124 -19.78 -19.75 9.11
C ALA A 124 -19.73 -21.15 8.44
N GLY A 125 -20.73 -22.00 8.66
CA GLY A 125 -20.87 -23.31 8.01
C GLY A 125 -22.09 -23.40 7.11
N LEU A 126 -22.59 -22.25 6.66
CA LEU A 126 -23.69 -22.15 5.71
C LEU A 126 -23.26 -22.74 4.37
N ALA A 127 -24.05 -23.66 3.80
CA ALA A 127 -23.90 -24.07 2.41
C ALA A 127 -24.63 -23.08 1.50
N ILE A 128 -23.96 -22.54 0.48
CA ILE A 128 -24.55 -21.66 -0.52
C ILE A 128 -24.40 -22.35 -1.89
N GLU A 129 -25.50 -22.64 -2.55
CA GLU A 129 -25.53 -23.24 -3.89
C GLU A 129 -26.39 -22.36 -4.82
N VAL A 130 -25.79 -21.91 -5.93
CA VAL A 130 -26.45 -21.05 -6.92
C VAL A 130 -26.32 -21.70 -8.29
N ASN A 131 -27.45 -22.07 -8.90
CA ASN A 131 -27.51 -22.63 -10.24
C ASN A 131 -28.22 -21.65 -11.19
N GLY A 132 -27.56 -21.20 -12.26
CA GLY A 132 -28.07 -20.34 -13.33
C GLY A 132 -29.00 -21.05 -14.30
N GLY A 133 -28.60 -22.25 -14.74
CA GLY A 133 -29.42 -23.11 -15.58
C GLY A 133 -29.08 -22.95 -17.06
N HIS A 134 -30.01 -22.45 -17.86
CA HIS A 134 -29.72 -22.05 -19.24
C HIS A 134 -29.96 -20.56 -19.41
N GLY A 135 -29.24 -19.94 -20.33
CA GLY A 135 -29.31 -18.50 -20.59
C GLY A 135 -27.99 -17.85 -20.22
N ASN A 136 -27.84 -16.58 -20.55
CA ASN A 136 -26.63 -15.84 -20.21
C ASN A 136 -26.84 -15.23 -18.83
N ASP A 137 -26.31 -15.88 -17.80
CA ASP A 137 -26.54 -15.60 -16.41
C ASP A 137 -25.44 -14.74 -15.81
N THR A 138 -25.78 -14.01 -14.75
CA THR A 138 -24.82 -13.26 -13.93
C THR A 138 -24.92 -13.74 -12.49
N LEU A 139 -23.86 -14.38 -11.99
CA LEU A 139 -23.78 -14.91 -10.64
C LEU A 139 -22.80 -14.06 -9.81
N THR A 140 -23.16 -13.75 -8.57
CA THR A 140 -22.26 -13.10 -7.61
C THR A 140 -22.29 -13.86 -6.30
N GLY A 141 -21.13 -14.38 -5.89
CA GLY A 141 -20.88 -15.14 -4.67
C GLY A 141 -21.00 -14.30 -3.40
N SER A 142 -20.75 -14.94 -2.26
CA SER A 142 -20.83 -14.28 -0.96
C SER A 142 -19.49 -13.65 -0.61
N ALA A 143 -19.53 -12.40 -0.15
CA ALA A 143 -18.33 -11.62 0.16
C ALA A 143 -17.40 -12.22 1.24
N ASP A 144 -17.83 -13.23 2.01
CA ASP A 144 -16.99 -13.83 3.06
C ASP A 144 -17.33 -15.29 3.40
N LEU A 145 -18.18 -15.97 2.62
CA LEU A 145 -18.58 -17.35 2.86
C LEU A 145 -18.48 -18.16 1.56
N ALA A 146 -17.82 -19.31 1.65
CA ALA A 146 -17.68 -20.24 0.53
C ALA A 146 -19.04 -20.58 -0.12
N ALA A 147 -19.09 -20.47 -1.44
CA ALA A 147 -20.23 -20.70 -2.30
C ALA A 147 -19.89 -21.67 -3.43
N THR A 148 -20.91 -22.43 -3.86
CA THR A 148 -20.86 -23.18 -5.12
C THR A 148 -21.71 -22.47 -6.15
N LEU A 149 -21.07 -21.96 -7.19
CA LEU A 149 -21.68 -21.21 -8.29
C LEU A 149 -21.63 -22.07 -9.56
N ASN A 150 -22.78 -22.29 -10.18
CA ASN A 150 -22.91 -23.10 -11.38
C ASN A 150 -23.77 -22.35 -12.39
N ALA A 151 -23.17 -21.76 -13.43
CA ALA A 151 -23.90 -20.91 -14.36
C ALA A 151 -24.66 -21.75 -15.39
N GLY A 152 -24.03 -22.76 -16.00
CA GLY A 152 -24.68 -23.83 -16.73
C GLY A 152 -24.47 -23.75 -18.23
N HIS A 153 -25.44 -23.22 -18.98
CA HIS A 153 -25.31 -23.07 -20.43
C HIS A 153 -25.60 -21.64 -20.83
N GLY A 154 -24.73 -21.02 -21.61
CA GLY A 154 -24.87 -19.63 -22.03
C GLY A 154 -23.52 -18.94 -21.92
N ASP A 155 -23.40 -17.72 -22.45
CA ASP A 155 -22.20 -16.92 -22.17
C ASP A 155 -22.43 -16.20 -20.83
N ASP A 156 -21.82 -16.70 -19.76
CA ASP A 156 -22.12 -16.36 -18.37
C ASP A 156 -21.08 -15.41 -17.75
N SER A 157 -21.46 -14.72 -16.68
CA SER A 157 -20.58 -13.83 -15.91
C SER A 157 -20.65 -14.15 -14.43
N ILE A 158 -19.50 -14.48 -13.84
CA ILE A 158 -19.40 -14.96 -12.46
C ILE A 158 -18.36 -14.12 -11.71
N ILE A 159 -18.69 -13.75 -10.47
CA ILE A 159 -17.77 -13.14 -9.51
C ILE A 159 -17.92 -13.91 -8.19
N SER A 160 -16.91 -14.67 -7.75
CA SER A 160 -16.98 -15.47 -6.51
C SER A 160 -16.76 -14.64 -5.25
N THR A 161 -15.78 -13.72 -5.26
CA THR A 161 -15.36 -12.81 -4.15
C THR A 161 -14.43 -13.49 -3.11
N ASP A 162 -14.18 -12.86 -1.95
CA ASP A 162 -13.03 -13.14 -1.05
C ASP A 162 -13.01 -14.51 -0.31
N ALA A 163 -13.81 -15.51 -0.68
CA ALA A 163 -13.85 -16.82 -0.01
C ALA A 163 -13.51 -17.94 -0.98
N SER A 164 -12.89 -19.01 -0.46
CA SER A 164 -12.62 -20.24 -1.23
C SER A 164 -13.90 -20.88 -1.79
N ASP A 165 -14.16 -20.59 -3.05
CA ASP A 165 -15.37 -20.89 -3.77
C ASP A 165 -15.19 -22.08 -4.73
N THR A 166 -16.31 -22.57 -5.24
CA THR A 166 -16.31 -23.56 -6.32
C THR A 166 -17.17 -23.06 -7.45
N VAL A 167 -16.57 -22.85 -8.62
CA VAL A 167 -17.20 -22.27 -9.79
C VAL A 167 -17.26 -23.28 -10.92
N TYR A 168 -18.43 -23.41 -11.54
CA TYR A 168 -18.67 -24.14 -12.78
C TYR A 168 -19.35 -23.19 -13.76
N ALA A 169 -18.66 -22.76 -14.82
CA ALA A 169 -19.26 -21.85 -15.80
C ALA A 169 -20.11 -22.61 -16.83
N GLY A 170 -19.55 -23.62 -17.50
CA GLY A 170 -20.28 -24.66 -18.22
C GLY A 170 -20.07 -24.63 -19.73
N ASP A 171 -21.15 -24.48 -20.51
CA ASP A 171 -21.04 -24.34 -21.96
C ASP A 171 -21.24 -22.87 -22.36
N GLY A 172 -20.31 -22.26 -23.08
CA GLY A 172 -20.40 -20.88 -23.56
C GLY A 172 -19.08 -20.15 -23.44
N ASN A 173 -19.02 -18.89 -23.86
CA ASN A 173 -17.82 -18.06 -23.64
C ASN A 173 -18.00 -17.29 -22.34
N ASP A 174 -17.45 -17.82 -21.27
CA ASP A 174 -17.73 -17.38 -19.92
C ASP A 174 -16.69 -16.38 -19.41
N SER A 175 -17.10 -15.56 -18.46
CA SER A 175 -16.21 -14.64 -17.74
C SER A 175 -16.29 -14.90 -16.25
N VAL A 176 -15.18 -15.32 -15.66
CA VAL A 176 -15.07 -15.68 -14.24
C VAL A 176 -14.02 -14.82 -13.56
N VAL A 177 -14.37 -14.28 -12.40
CA VAL A 177 -13.44 -13.66 -11.46
C VAL A 177 -13.56 -14.42 -10.13
N GLY A 178 -12.49 -15.12 -9.76
CA GLY A 178 -12.29 -15.83 -8.49
C GLY A 178 -12.45 -14.87 -7.32
N GLY A 179 -11.58 -13.88 -7.27
CA GLY A 179 -11.42 -13.03 -6.10
C GLY A 179 -10.51 -13.71 -5.08
N PRO A 180 -10.27 -13.07 -3.92
CA PRO A 180 -9.36 -13.64 -2.95
C PRO A 180 -9.79 -15.02 -2.39
N GLY A 181 -8.83 -15.86 -2.03
CA GLY A 181 -9.04 -17.17 -1.39
C GLY A 181 -8.82 -18.34 -2.35
N ASP A 182 -8.51 -19.53 -1.80
CA ASP A 182 -8.20 -20.71 -2.62
C ASP A 182 -9.43 -21.24 -3.39
N ASP A 183 -9.59 -20.85 -4.65
CA ASP A 183 -10.76 -21.13 -5.48
C ASP A 183 -10.60 -22.39 -6.35
N SER A 184 -11.72 -23.03 -6.68
CA SER A 184 -11.77 -24.10 -7.67
C SER A 184 -12.69 -23.72 -8.83
N ILE A 185 -12.10 -23.44 -9.98
CA ILE A 185 -12.78 -22.91 -11.16
C ILE A 185 -12.73 -23.92 -12.30
N VAL A 186 -13.88 -24.20 -12.90
CA VAL A 186 -14.01 -25.01 -14.13
C VAL A 186 -14.91 -24.27 -15.11
N THR A 187 -14.39 -23.89 -16.29
CA THR A 187 -15.19 -23.09 -17.23
C THR A 187 -15.82 -23.89 -18.36
N GLY A 188 -15.19 -24.94 -18.87
CA GLY A 188 -15.86 -25.95 -19.71
C GLY A 188 -15.66 -25.74 -21.21
N ASP A 189 -16.75 -25.65 -21.98
CA ASP A 189 -16.69 -25.55 -23.45
C ASP A 189 -16.86 -24.08 -23.88
N GLY A 190 -15.91 -23.50 -24.62
CA GLY A 190 -16.02 -22.16 -25.21
C GLY A 190 -14.72 -21.38 -25.06
N ASN A 191 -14.69 -20.11 -25.44
CA ASN A 191 -13.49 -19.29 -25.24
C ASN A 191 -13.68 -18.47 -23.97
N ASP A 192 -13.10 -18.92 -22.88
CA ASP A 192 -13.36 -18.40 -21.54
C ASP A 192 -12.31 -17.35 -21.12
N SER A 193 -12.72 -16.48 -20.20
CA SER A 193 -11.86 -15.48 -19.56
C SER A 193 -11.91 -15.67 -18.06
N ILE A 194 -10.77 -16.03 -17.46
CA ILE A 194 -10.65 -16.37 -16.04
C ILE A 194 -9.62 -15.45 -15.39
N THR A 195 -9.98 -14.91 -14.22
CA THR A 195 -9.06 -14.24 -13.29
C THR A 195 -9.19 -14.91 -11.91
N GLY A 196 -8.09 -15.40 -11.32
CA GLY A 196 -8.07 -15.98 -9.97
C GLY A 196 -8.03 -14.92 -8.87
N ASP A 197 -7.09 -13.98 -8.97
CA ASP A 197 -6.71 -12.97 -7.94
C ASP A 197 -5.80 -13.59 -6.84
N ASP A 198 -5.94 -13.24 -5.56
CA ASP A 198 -5.07 -13.75 -4.49
C ASP A 198 -5.56 -15.13 -4.01
N GLY A 199 -4.71 -16.13 -3.79
CA GLY A 199 -5.11 -17.43 -3.26
C GLY A 199 -4.43 -18.57 -4.00
N ASN A 200 -4.40 -19.77 -3.43
CA ASN A 200 -3.89 -20.93 -4.16
C ASN A 200 -5.03 -21.58 -4.95
N ASP A 201 -5.19 -21.17 -6.19
CA ASP A 201 -6.31 -21.50 -7.05
C ASP A 201 -6.09 -22.77 -7.86
N THR A 202 -7.19 -23.41 -8.24
CA THR A 202 -7.21 -24.53 -9.18
C THR A 202 -8.16 -24.22 -10.33
N VAL A 203 -7.61 -24.02 -11.52
CA VAL A 203 -8.35 -23.68 -12.75
C VAL A 203 -8.26 -24.80 -13.78
N VAL A 204 -9.42 -25.15 -14.34
CA VAL A 204 -9.54 -26.00 -15.54
C VAL A 204 -10.37 -25.26 -16.58
N ALA A 205 -9.73 -24.72 -17.61
CA ALA A 205 -10.43 -23.87 -18.58
C ALA A 205 -11.27 -24.71 -19.56
N GLY A 206 -10.70 -25.75 -20.17
CA GLY A 206 -11.48 -26.80 -20.84
C GLY A 206 -11.27 -26.85 -22.34
N ASP A 207 -12.33 -26.82 -23.13
CA ASP A 207 -12.25 -26.88 -24.60
C ASP A 207 -12.48 -25.47 -25.16
N GLY A 208 -11.50 -24.84 -25.80
CA GLY A 208 -11.62 -23.41 -26.03
C GLY A 208 -10.51 -22.72 -26.78
N GLN A 209 -10.40 -21.42 -26.58
CA GLN A 209 -9.17 -20.65 -26.73
C GLN A 209 -9.25 -19.68 -25.56
N ASP A 210 -8.73 -20.13 -24.45
CA ASP A 210 -9.03 -19.56 -23.15
C ASP A 210 -7.98 -18.53 -22.78
N THR A 211 -8.37 -17.59 -21.93
CA THR A 211 -7.45 -16.64 -21.30
C THR A 211 -7.56 -16.79 -19.81
N VAL A 212 -6.49 -17.27 -19.18
CA VAL A 212 -6.42 -17.54 -17.75
C VAL A 212 -5.31 -16.69 -17.14
N ASP A 213 -5.65 -15.94 -16.10
CA ASP A 213 -4.71 -15.20 -15.24
C ASP A 213 -5.00 -15.64 -13.80
N VAL A 214 -4.15 -16.45 -13.17
CA VAL A 214 -4.46 -17.01 -11.84
C VAL A 214 -4.07 -16.08 -10.69
N GLY A 215 -3.05 -15.24 -10.85
CA GLY A 215 -2.81 -14.11 -9.94
C GLY A 215 -1.76 -14.42 -8.88
N ASP A 216 -2.04 -14.12 -7.61
CA ASP A 216 -1.07 -14.26 -6.52
C ASP A 216 -1.34 -15.56 -5.74
N GLY A 217 -0.45 -16.54 -5.75
CA GLY A 217 -0.57 -17.78 -4.99
C GLY A 217 0.24 -18.91 -5.60
N ASP A 218 0.27 -20.07 -4.94
CA ASP A 218 0.81 -21.27 -5.60
C ASP A 218 -0.34 -21.96 -6.36
N ASP A 219 -0.47 -21.69 -7.65
CA ASP A 219 -1.66 -22.04 -8.44
C ASP A 219 -1.50 -23.33 -9.26
N SER A 220 -2.65 -23.87 -9.70
CA SER A 220 -2.72 -25.04 -10.57
C SER A 220 -3.65 -24.80 -11.75
N VAL A 221 -3.10 -24.73 -12.96
CA VAL A 221 -3.84 -24.44 -14.20
C VAL A 221 -3.77 -25.61 -15.19
N ASP A 222 -4.91 -25.96 -15.78
CA ASP A 222 -5.03 -26.81 -16.99
C ASP A 222 -5.85 -26.04 -18.04
N GLY A 223 -5.17 -25.51 -19.08
CA GLY A 223 -5.77 -24.77 -20.19
C GLY A 223 -6.74 -25.65 -20.97
N GLY A 224 -6.25 -26.79 -21.47
CA GLY A 224 -7.09 -27.87 -21.97
C GLY A 224 -6.91 -28.12 -23.46
N ASP A 225 -7.95 -27.92 -24.26
CA ASP A 225 -7.93 -28.06 -25.72
C ASP A 225 -8.04 -26.68 -26.37
N GLY A 226 -7.23 -26.43 -27.40
CA GLY A 226 -7.24 -25.17 -28.14
C GLY A 226 -6.05 -24.28 -27.81
N ASN A 227 -5.99 -23.09 -28.40
CA ASN A 227 -4.83 -22.21 -28.27
C ASN A 227 -5.06 -21.25 -27.11
N ASP A 228 -4.44 -21.53 -25.98
CA ASP A 228 -4.72 -20.84 -24.73
C ASP A 228 -3.67 -19.78 -24.41
N SER A 229 -4.06 -18.78 -23.61
CA SER A 229 -3.18 -17.76 -23.05
C SER A 229 -3.21 -17.89 -21.53
N LEU A 230 -2.13 -18.39 -20.94
CA LEU A 230 -2.05 -18.73 -19.53
C LEU A 230 -1.01 -17.85 -18.84
N PHE A 231 -1.40 -17.20 -17.76
CA PHE A 231 -0.54 -16.39 -16.90
C PHE A 231 -0.57 -16.98 -15.49
N GLY A 232 0.59 -17.35 -14.95
CA GLY A 232 0.77 -17.85 -13.59
C GLY A 232 0.57 -16.72 -12.59
N GLY A 233 1.58 -15.87 -12.43
CA GLY A 233 1.48 -14.65 -11.64
C GLY A 233 2.56 -14.63 -10.57
N LEU A 234 2.21 -14.49 -9.29
CA LEU A 234 3.18 -14.57 -8.20
C LEU A 234 3.03 -15.88 -7.45
N GLY A 235 4.09 -16.67 -7.29
CA GLY A 235 4.10 -17.88 -6.48
C GLY A 235 4.65 -19.08 -7.23
N ASP A 236 4.80 -20.23 -6.58
CA ASP A 236 5.35 -21.43 -7.25
C ASP A 236 4.22 -22.19 -7.98
N ASP A 237 4.03 -21.93 -9.27
CA ASP A 237 2.87 -22.39 -10.04
C ASP A 237 3.05 -23.75 -10.73
N THR A 238 1.93 -24.40 -11.02
CA THR A 238 1.85 -25.56 -11.91
C THR A 238 0.92 -25.27 -13.08
N ILE A 239 1.49 -25.07 -14.27
CA ILE A 239 0.74 -24.65 -15.47
C ILE A 239 0.80 -25.75 -16.54
N GLY A 240 -0.36 -26.18 -17.00
CA GLY A 240 -0.51 -27.05 -18.16
C GLY A 240 -1.26 -26.36 -19.30
N GLY A 241 -0.69 -26.33 -20.50
CA GLY A 241 -1.41 -25.88 -21.71
C GLY A 241 -2.46 -26.91 -22.16
N GLY A 242 -2.18 -28.20 -21.94
CA GLY A 242 -3.16 -29.26 -22.09
C GLY A 242 -2.58 -30.66 -21.93
N SER A 243 -3.47 -31.66 -21.97
CA SER A 243 -3.07 -33.07 -21.95
C SER A 243 -2.30 -33.46 -23.23
N SER A 244 -1.41 -34.47 -23.17
CA SER A 244 -0.59 -34.93 -24.33
C SER A 244 -1.34 -35.49 -25.57
N TRP A 245 -2.67 -35.38 -25.63
CA TRP A 245 -3.51 -35.72 -26.78
C TRP A 245 -4.42 -34.57 -27.23
N ARG A 246 -4.46 -33.50 -26.42
CA ARG A 246 -5.18 -32.25 -26.63
C ARG A 246 -4.23 -31.28 -27.33
N SER A 247 -4.76 -30.51 -28.27
CA SER A 247 -3.96 -29.77 -29.25
C SER A 247 -4.19 -28.28 -29.09
N GLY A 248 -3.10 -27.53 -29.00
CA GLY A 248 -3.12 -26.08 -28.79
C GLY A 248 -1.75 -25.49 -29.08
N ASP A 249 -1.68 -24.42 -29.88
CA ASP A 249 -0.46 -23.62 -29.90
C ASP A 249 -0.59 -22.59 -28.77
N ASP A 250 -0.05 -22.91 -27.60
CA ASP A 250 -0.31 -22.17 -26.36
C ASP A 250 0.69 -21.04 -26.13
N THR A 251 0.25 -20.01 -25.41
CA THR A 251 1.09 -18.91 -24.92
C THR A 251 1.07 -18.96 -23.40
N ILE A 252 2.22 -19.23 -22.78
CA ILE A 252 2.36 -19.40 -21.34
C ILE A 252 3.40 -18.41 -20.82
N ASP A 253 3.04 -17.66 -19.79
CA ASP A 253 3.91 -16.78 -19.00
C ASP A 253 3.77 -17.20 -17.53
N ALA A 254 4.80 -17.81 -16.96
CA ALA A 254 4.74 -18.33 -15.60
C ALA A 254 4.98 -17.23 -14.53
N ALA A 255 5.61 -16.12 -14.92
CA ALA A 255 5.89 -14.96 -14.08
C ALA A 255 6.80 -15.24 -12.86
N GLU A 256 6.52 -14.73 -11.65
CA GLU A 256 7.47 -14.85 -10.52
C GLU A 256 7.21 -16.15 -9.75
N GLY A 257 8.20 -17.04 -9.60
CA GLY A 257 7.98 -18.35 -9.00
C GLY A 257 9.04 -19.37 -9.38
N ASN A 258 9.12 -20.49 -8.66
CA ASN A 258 9.81 -21.67 -9.19
C ASN A 258 8.77 -22.58 -9.87
N ASP A 259 8.51 -22.32 -11.14
CA ASP A 259 7.32 -22.83 -11.79
C ASP A 259 7.50 -24.19 -12.44
N GLN A 260 6.39 -24.89 -12.60
CA GLN A 260 6.31 -26.15 -13.32
C GLN A 260 5.38 -26.03 -14.52
N VAL A 261 5.96 -25.90 -15.70
CA VAL A 261 5.21 -25.75 -16.96
C VAL A 261 5.22 -27.02 -17.79
N PHE A 262 4.04 -27.45 -18.23
CA PHE A 262 3.79 -28.56 -19.13
C PHE A 262 2.88 -28.14 -20.30
N ALA A 263 3.45 -27.56 -21.37
CA ALA A 263 2.64 -26.97 -22.43
C ALA A 263 1.74 -27.98 -23.17
N GLY A 264 2.29 -29.11 -23.65
CA GLY A 264 1.45 -30.21 -24.16
C GLY A 264 1.75 -30.54 -25.62
N THR A 265 0.79 -30.37 -26.53
CA THR A 265 1.09 -30.56 -27.95
C THR A 265 0.60 -29.41 -28.79
N GLY A 266 1.43 -28.99 -29.75
CA GLY A 266 1.23 -27.81 -30.58
C GLY A 266 2.55 -27.06 -30.68
N ASP A 267 2.62 -25.94 -31.40
CA ASP A 267 3.82 -25.12 -31.45
C ASP A 267 3.71 -24.02 -30.37
N ASP A 268 4.30 -24.25 -29.19
CA ASP A 268 4.06 -23.43 -27.99
C ASP A 268 5.04 -22.26 -27.83
N TRP A 269 4.61 -21.19 -27.15
CA TRP A 269 5.47 -20.11 -26.65
C TRP A 269 5.41 -20.07 -25.12
N ILE A 270 6.57 -20.21 -24.48
CA ILE A 270 6.68 -20.32 -23.02
C ILE A 270 7.74 -19.34 -22.51
N ASP A 271 7.37 -18.54 -21.52
CA ASP A 271 8.26 -17.74 -20.70
C ASP A 271 8.16 -18.20 -19.23
N GLY A 272 9.30 -18.53 -18.63
CA GLY A 272 9.38 -18.97 -17.23
C GLY A 272 9.37 -17.82 -16.22
N GLY A 273 9.77 -16.62 -16.62
CA GLY A 273 9.74 -15.46 -15.71
C GLY A 273 10.88 -15.45 -14.69
N GLU A 274 10.61 -15.24 -13.40
CA GLU A 274 11.63 -15.16 -12.34
C GLU A 274 11.59 -16.40 -11.42
N GLY A 275 12.65 -17.18 -11.36
CA GLY A 275 12.89 -18.24 -10.38
C GLY A 275 13.57 -19.45 -11.01
N ASP A 276 13.71 -20.55 -10.26
CA ASP A 276 14.36 -21.75 -10.78
C ASP A 276 13.32 -22.69 -11.44
N ASP A 277 13.01 -22.46 -12.71
CA ASP A 277 11.86 -23.11 -13.37
C ASP A 277 12.11 -24.52 -13.91
N LEU A 278 11.02 -25.27 -14.04
CA LEU A 278 10.97 -26.55 -14.76
C LEU A 278 9.97 -26.47 -15.91
N ILE A 279 10.48 -26.30 -17.13
CA ILE A 279 9.68 -26.19 -18.34
C ILE A 279 9.81 -27.45 -19.21
N ARG A 280 8.66 -28.06 -19.54
CA ARG A 280 8.55 -29.17 -20.51
C ARG A 280 7.51 -28.86 -21.58
N ALA A 281 7.97 -28.40 -22.75
CA ALA A 281 7.07 -28.07 -23.87
C ALA A 281 6.41 -29.31 -24.51
N GLN A 282 7.01 -30.49 -24.35
CA GLN A 282 6.50 -31.78 -24.84
C GLN A 282 6.52 -31.94 -26.36
N GLY A 283 5.49 -31.59 -27.13
CA GLY A 283 5.39 -32.00 -28.53
C GLY A 283 5.03 -30.89 -29.50
N GLY A 284 6.01 -30.38 -30.25
CA GLY A 284 5.82 -29.15 -30.99
C GLY A 284 7.09 -28.65 -31.64
N ASN A 285 7.03 -27.53 -32.37
CA ASN A 285 8.19 -26.68 -32.61
C ASN A 285 8.10 -25.48 -31.68
N ASP A 286 8.59 -25.66 -30.48
CA ASP A 286 8.29 -24.75 -29.37
C ASP A 286 9.31 -23.61 -29.25
N THR A 287 8.94 -22.52 -28.61
CA THR A 287 9.83 -21.44 -28.20
C THR A 287 9.84 -21.34 -26.68
N LEU A 288 11.00 -21.54 -26.06
CA LEU A 288 11.16 -21.54 -24.61
C LEU A 288 12.13 -20.42 -24.20
N ILE A 289 11.68 -19.60 -23.26
CA ILE A 289 12.45 -18.60 -22.52
C ILE A 289 12.42 -19.06 -21.06
N GLY A 290 13.60 -19.22 -20.45
CA GLY A 290 13.70 -19.60 -19.04
C GLY A 290 13.44 -18.43 -18.10
N GLY A 291 13.98 -17.26 -18.43
CA GLY A 291 13.87 -16.09 -17.58
C GLY A 291 14.95 -16.06 -16.49
N ILE A 292 14.76 -15.27 -15.45
CA ILE A 292 15.74 -15.06 -14.38
C ILE A 292 15.79 -16.30 -13.49
N GLY A 293 16.90 -17.02 -13.48
CA GLY A 293 17.12 -18.09 -12.51
C GLY A 293 17.90 -19.28 -13.07
N LEU A 294 17.88 -20.41 -12.35
CA LEU A 294 18.52 -21.65 -12.79
C LEU A 294 17.50 -22.65 -13.35
N ASP A 295 17.14 -22.45 -14.62
CA ASP A 295 16.04 -23.19 -15.24
C ASP A 295 16.42 -24.55 -15.80
N GLN A 296 15.43 -25.43 -15.86
CA GLN A 296 15.46 -26.71 -16.55
C GLN A 296 14.48 -26.70 -17.72
N LEU A 297 15.01 -26.53 -18.93
CA LEU A 297 14.22 -26.43 -20.16
C LEU A 297 14.30 -27.72 -21.01
N GLU A 298 13.16 -28.33 -21.30
CA GLU A 298 13.01 -29.49 -22.20
C GLU A 298 11.98 -29.19 -23.31
N GLY A 299 12.48 -28.91 -24.53
CA GLY A 299 11.61 -28.69 -25.70
C GLY A 299 10.89 -29.94 -26.22
N GLY A 300 11.42 -31.13 -25.95
CA GLY A 300 10.75 -32.38 -26.31
C GLY A 300 10.82 -32.73 -27.81
N ALA A 301 9.67 -32.90 -28.45
CA ALA A 301 9.53 -33.51 -29.77
C ALA A 301 9.20 -32.51 -30.88
N GLY A 302 10.23 -31.96 -31.52
CA GLY A 302 10.12 -31.30 -32.81
C GLY A 302 11.37 -30.46 -33.07
N ASN A 303 11.21 -29.25 -33.63
CA ASN A 303 12.34 -28.34 -33.81
C ASN A 303 12.18 -27.12 -32.90
N ASP A 304 12.73 -27.25 -31.70
CA ASP A 304 12.50 -26.29 -30.64
C ASP A 304 13.54 -25.16 -30.68
N LEU A 305 13.11 -23.97 -30.31
CA LEU A 305 13.93 -22.78 -30.10
C LEU A 305 13.99 -22.52 -28.59
N ILE A 306 15.13 -22.87 -27.98
CA ILE A 306 15.42 -22.47 -26.60
C ILE A 306 16.28 -21.22 -26.66
N THR A 307 15.74 -20.09 -26.21
CA THR A 307 16.47 -18.83 -26.10
C THR A 307 17.07 -18.69 -24.71
N ALA A 308 18.32 -18.24 -24.65
CA ALA A 308 18.96 -17.93 -23.38
C ALA A 308 18.37 -16.64 -22.78
N ASP A 309 18.16 -16.65 -21.47
CA ASP A 309 17.76 -15.49 -20.68
C ASP A 309 18.70 -14.29 -20.93
N PRO A 310 18.19 -13.09 -21.20
CA PRO A 310 18.99 -11.88 -21.09
C PRO A 310 19.33 -11.59 -19.63
N VAL A 311 20.58 -11.83 -19.21
CA VAL A 311 21.04 -11.42 -17.87
C VAL A 311 20.75 -9.94 -17.62
N PHE A 312 19.99 -9.64 -16.57
CA PHE A 312 19.59 -8.28 -16.26
C PHE A 312 20.65 -7.57 -15.42
N VAL A 313 20.78 -6.26 -15.60
CA VAL A 313 21.56 -5.37 -14.74
C VAL A 313 20.65 -4.35 -14.07
N SER A 314 20.85 -4.15 -12.77
CA SER A 314 20.17 -3.15 -11.93
C SER A 314 21.18 -2.33 -11.12
N ILE A 315 20.77 -1.17 -10.62
CA ILE A 315 21.55 -0.30 -9.73
C ILE A 315 20.67 0.13 -8.56
N ASP A 316 21.24 0.21 -7.35
CA ASP A 316 20.50 0.62 -6.14
C ASP A 316 20.39 2.15 -5.99
N ASP A 317 19.52 2.56 -5.06
CA ASP A 317 19.42 3.93 -4.56
C ASP A 317 20.25 4.09 -3.28
N VAL A 318 20.80 5.28 -3.06
CA VAL A 318 21.65 5.60 -1.90
C VAL A 318 21.24 6.93 -1.26
N THR A 319 21.32 7.03 0.06
CA THR A 319 21.18 8.30 0.79
C THR A 319 22.50 8.66 1.48
N ILE A 320 22.93 9.91 1.32
CA ILE A 320 24.06 10.51 2.03
C ILE A 320 23.51 11.38 3.15
N ASP A 321 23.83 10.99 4.40
CA ASP A 321 23.48 11.71 5.61
C ASP A 321 24.61 11.52 6.65
N PRO A 322 25.35 12.58 7.02
CA PRO A 322 25.31 13.94 6.47
C PRO A 322 26.09 14.08 5.15
N GLU A 323 25.81 15.15 4.38
CA GLU A 323 26.66 15.59 3.26
C GLU A 323 28.04 16.08 3.74
N GLY A 324 28.05 16.90 4.80
CA GLY A 324 29.20 17.38 5.57
C GLY A 324 29.71 18.77 5.17
N ASP A 325 30.31 19.51 6.12
CA ASP A 325 30.66 20.94 5.93
C ASP A 325 31.81 21.27 4.93
N SER A 326 32.52 20.26 4.41
CA SER A 326 33.65 20.47 3.49
C SER A 326 34.16 19.19 2.82
N GLY A 327 34.69 19.34 1.62
CA GLY A 327 35.41 18.25 0.94
C GLY A 327 34.45 17.39 0.14
N THR A 328 34.61 16.07 0.17
CA THR A 328 33.70 15.17 -0.53
C THR A 328 33.44 13.89 0.25
N THR A 329 32.20 13.40 0.20
CA THR A 329 31.75 12.10 0.72
C THR A 329 31.40 11.21 -0.46
N ASP A 330 31.92 9.97 -0.50
CA ASP A 330 31.64 9.04 -1.60
C ASP A 330 30.28 8.35 -1.40
N ALA A 331 29.35 8.59 -2.32
CA ALA A 331 28.16 7.76 -2.48
C ALA A 331 28.52 6.50 -3.27
N ILE A 332 28.32 5.33 -2.65
CA ILE A 332 28.68 4.03 -3.21
C ILE A 332 27.40 3.31 -3.63
N LEU A 333 27.12 3.26 -4.92
CA LEU A 333 26.02 2.47 -5.49
C LEU A 333 26.50 1.06 -5.82
N THR A 334 25.66 0.06 -5.59
CA THR A 334 25.85 -1.32 -6.00
C THR A 334 25.10 -1.58 -7.30
N VAL A 335 25.83 -2.00 -8.32
CA VAL A 335 25.28 -2.51 -9.59
C VAL A 335 25.27 -4.03 -9.51
N THR A 336 24.14 -4.66 -9.83
CA THR A 336 23.90 -6.10 -9.66
C THR A 336 23.48 -6.74 -10.99
N LEU A 337 23.99 -7.95 -11.26
CA LEU A 337 23.49 -8.85 -12.30
C LEU A 337 22.51 -9.85 -11.69
N SER A 338 21.44 -10.19 -12.42
CA SER A 338 20.47 -11.21 -12.01
C SER A 338 21.12 -12.58 -11.78
N GLU A 339 22.11 -12.93 -12.61
CA GLU A 339 22.83 -14.21 -12.52
C GLU A 339 24.32 -14.08 -12.91
N PRO A 340 25.20 -15.01 -12.47
CA PRO A 340 26.62 -14.99 -12.82
C PRO A 340 26.86 -15.36 -14.29
N VAL A 341 27.41 -14.41 -15.05
CA VAL A 341 27.82 -14.65 -16.44
C VAL A 341 29.13 -15.44 -16.57
N SER A 342 29.27 -16.22 -17.64
CA SER A 342 30.48 -17.05 -17.89
C SER A 342 31.64 -16.31 -18.59
N PHE A 343 31.45 -15.03 -18.92
CA PHE A 343 32.44 -14.15 -19.56
C PHE A 343 32.32 -12.74 -18.98
N ASP A 344 33.35 -11.92 -19.18
CA ASP A 344 33.33 -10.55 -18.66
C ASP A 344 32.29 -9.72 -19.42
N VAL A 345 31.47 -8.98 -18.67
CA VAL A 345 30.46 -8.05 -19.19
C VAL A 345 30.61 -6.68 -18.56
N SER A 346 30.03 -5.66 -19.20
CA SER A 346 30.11 -4.28 -18.75
C SER A 346 28.86 -3.47 -19.06
N VAL A 347 28.67 -2.41 -18.27
CA VAL A 347 27.69 -1.35 -18.50
C VAL A 347 28.37 0.01 -18.27
N ASP A 348 28.07 0.98 -19.12
CA ASP A 348 28.52 2.37 -18.93
C ASP A 348 27.60 3.08 -17.94
N TYR A 349 28.12 4.08 -17.24
CA TYR A 349 27.32 4.91 -16.34
C TYR A 349 27.70 6.38 -16.45
N ALA A 350 26.76 7.27 -16.16
CA ALA A 350 26.98 8.71 -16.03
C ALA A 350 25.99 9.35 -15.06
N THR A 351 26.48 10.29 -14.24
CA THR A 351 25.62 11.11 -13.38
C THR A 351 24.77 12.10 -14.19
N ALA A 352 23.56 12.39 -13.72
CA ALA A 352 22.67 13.40 -14.26
C ALA A 352 21.98 14.19 -13.12
N ASP A 353 21.83 15.51 -13.32
CA ASP A 353 21.24 16.41 -12.34
C ASP A 353 19.78 16.02 -12.03
N GLY A 354 19.40 16.19 -10.76
CA GLY A 354 18.02 16.17 -10.28
C GLY A 354 17.65 17.56 -9.78
N THR A 355 17.47 17.72 -8.46
CA THR A 355 17.51 19.03 -7.82
C THR A 355 18.95 19.46 -7.53
N ALA A 356 19.80 18.50 -7.17
CA ALA A 356 21.24 18.68 -7.05
C ALA A 356 21.88 18.84 -8.44
N THR A 357 22.87 19.72 -8.52
CA THR A 357 23.57 20.19 -9.71
C THR A 357 25.05 19.81 -9.69
N VAL A 358 25.55 19.38 -10.84
CA VAL A 358 26.96 19.03 -11.00
C VAL A 358 27.91 20.21 -10.75
N GLY A 359 28.90 19.98 -9.89
CA GLY A 359 29.96 20.92 -9.53
C GLY A 359 29.64 21.84 -8.35
N THR A 360 28.39 21.88 -7.89
CA THR A 360 28.00 22.44 -6.58
C THR A 360 27.88 21.32 -5.58
N ASP A 361 27.03 20.34 -5.84
CA ASP A 361 26.57 19.38 -4.81
C ASP A 361 27.19 17.99 -5.04
N TYR A 362 27.61 17.70 -6.27
CA TYR A 362 28.33 16.48 -6.59
C TYR A 362 29.28 16.64 -7.78
N THR A 363 30.21 15.70 -7.95
CA THR A 363 31.17 15.74 -9.06
C THR A 363 30.71 14.90 -10.25
N LEU A 364 30.93 15.42 -11.48
CA LEU A 364 30.63 14.69 -12.72
C LEU A 364 31.36 13.35 -12.71
N THR A 365 30.60 12.26 -12.61
CA THR A 365 31.16 10.92 -12.57
C THR A 365 30.56 10.10 -13.72
N ALA A 366 31.43 9.58 -14.57
CA ALA A 366 31.06 8.71 -15.67
C ALA A 366 32.16 7.68 -15.91
N GLY A 367 31.79 6.50 -16.36
CA GLY A 367 32.73 5.41 -16.57
C GLY A 367 32.05 4.14 -17.08
N THR A 368 32.77 3.03 -16.90
CA THR A 368 32.28 1.69 -17.26
C THR A 368 32.50 0.78 -16.05
N VAL A 369 31.44 0.12 -15.61
CA VAL A 369 31.49 -0.95 -14.61
C VAL A 369 31.73 -2.28 -15.33
N TRP A 370 32.62 -3.10 -14.78
CA TRP A 370 32.94 -4.43 -15.30
C TRP A 370 32.55 -5.51 -14.28
N PHE A 371 31.89 -6.55 -14.77
CA PHE A 371 31.65 -7.79 -14.05
C PHE A 371 32.57 -8.84 -14.68
N SER A 372 33.48 -9.39 -13.87
CA SER A 372 34.29 -10.52 -14.32
C SER A 372 33.41 -11.77 -14.41
N ALA A 373 33.79 -12.77 -15.21
CA ALA A 373 33.09 -14.04 -15.25
C ALA A 373 32.83 -14.61 -13.83
N GLY A 374 31.57 -14.89 -13.50
CA GLY A 374 31.10 -15.39 -12.20
C GLY A 374 30.82 -14.31 -11.15
N GLN A 375 31.06 -13.03 -11.45
CA GLN A 375 30.77 -11.90 -10.55
C GLN A 375 29.37 -11.36 -10.82
N THR A 376 28.58 -11.16 -9.77
CA THR A 376 27.22 -10.61 -9.88
C THR A 376 27.09 -9.19 -9.36
N THR A 377 28.08 -8.66 -8.64
CA THR A 377 28.00 -7.29 -8.08
C THR A 377 29.26 -6.49 -8.36
N ALA A 378 29.09 -5.19 -8.58
CA ALA A 378 30.16 -4.21 -8.71
C ALA A 378 29.70 -2.86 -8.15
N THR A 379 30.63 -1.95 -7.86
CA THR A 379 30.28 -0.67 -7.21
C THR A 379 30.66 0.54 -8.06
N ILE A 380 29.80 1.56 -8.05
CA ILE A 380 30.08 2.90 -8.57
C ILE A 380 30.29 3.84 -7.38
N SER A 381 31.34 4.66 -7.42
CA SER A 381 31.60 5.67 -6.39
C SER A 381 31.42 7.06 -7.00
N VAL A 382 30.51 7.85 -6.44
CA VAL A 382 30.26 9.25 -6.84
C VAL A 382 30.60 10.18 -5.67
N PRO A 383 31.58 11.07 -5.81
CA PRO A 383 31.86 12.07 -4.79
C PRO A 383 30.77 13.14 -4.73
N VAL A 384 30.09 13.24 -3.59
CA VAL A 384 29.17 14.31 -3.15
C VAL A 384 30.00 15.40 -2.46
N ILE A 385 29.71 16.67 -2.70
CA ILE A 385 30.55 17.81 -2.30
C ILE A 385 30.01 18.41 -1.01
N GLY A 386 30.78 18.29 0.07
CA GLY A 386 30.45 18.96 1.31
C GLY A 386 30.72 20.46 1.26
N GLU A 387 29.78 21.28 1.73
CA GLU A 387 29.84 22.74 1.70
C GLU A 387 29.22 23.39 2.97
N THR A 388 28.91 24.69 2.99
CA THR A 388 28.38 25.35 4.23
C THR A 388 27.11 26.19 4.02
N ASP A 389 26.59 26.18 2.79
CA ASP A 389 25.38 26.90 2.42
C ASP A 389 24.15 26.08 2.84
N ILE A 390 23.14 26.77 3.37
CA ILE A 390 21.92 26.10 3.86
C ILE A 390 20.99 25.84 2.68
N GLU A 391 20.64 24.60 2.47
CA GLU A 391 19.90 24.13 1.31
C GLU A 391 18.75 23.18 1.75
N PRO A 392 17.73 22.93 0.90
CA PRO A 392 16.82 21.81 1.15
C PRO A 392 17.51 20.49 0.83
N ASP A 393 16.98 19.36 1.32
CA ASP A 393 17.40 18.03 0.84
C ASP A 393 17.25 17.94 -0.68
N GLU A 394 18.25 17.36 -1.34
CA GLU A 394 18.34 17.30 -2.80
C GLU A 394 18.60 15.87 -3.30
N TYR A 395 18.51 15.67 -4.61
CA TYR A 395 18.87 14.40 -5.24
C TYR A 395 19.43 14.59 -6.64
N PHE A 396 20.19 13.60 -7.10
CA PHE A 396 20.63 13.43 -8.48
C PHE A 396 20.63 11.95 -8.86
N PHE A 397 20.90 11.65 -10.13
CA PHE A 397 20.81 10.29 -10.67
C PHE A 397 22.14 9.77 -11.21
N VAL A 398 22.30 8.45 -11.22
CA VAL A 398 23.31 7.71 -11.99
C VAL A 398 22.59 6.82 -13.01
N ASN A 399 22.75 7.14 -14.29
CA ASN A 399 22.10 6.39 -15.36
C ASN A 399 23.05 5.37 -15.98
N LEU A 400 22.59 4.12 -16.08
CA LEU A 400 23.25 3.04 -16.82
C LEU A 400 22.98 3.18 -18.33
N SER A 401 23.97 2.81 -19.14
CA SER A 401 23.87 2.85 -20.60
C SER A 401 24.83 1.86 -21.25
N ASN A 402 24.66 1.61 -22.56
CA ASN A 402 25.51 0.73 -23.35
C ASN A 402 25.84 -0.63 -22.68
N PRO A 403 24.84 -1.40 -22.21
CA PRO A 403 25.09 -2.72 -21.66
C PRO A 403 25.74 -3.62 -22.72
N SER A 404 26.60 -4.53 -22.28
CA SER A 404 27.20 -5.55 -23.15
C SER A 404 26.13 -6.39 -23.84
N ALA A 405 26.45 -6.95 -25.02
CA ALA A 405 25.49 -7.80 -25.74
C ALA A 405 25.08 -9.00 -24.87
N GLY A 406 23.77 -9.21 -24.72
CA GLY A 406 23.20 -10.23 -23.83
C GLY A 406 22.85 -9.72 -22.43
N LEU A 407 23.21 -8.47 -22.09
CA LEU A 407 22.69 -7.80 -20.90
C LEU A 407 21.45 -6.96 -21.26
N ALA A 408 20.39 -7.11 -20.48
CA ALA A 408 19.24 -6.20 -20.47
C ALA A 408 19.29 -5.30 -19.23
N VAL A 409 18.73 -4.09 -19.32
CA VAL A 409 18.67 -3.17 -18.17
C VAL A 409 17.28 -3.30 -17.55
N LEU A 410 17.20 -3.81 -16.32
CA LEU A 410 15.96 -3.91 -15.56
C LEU A 410 15.68 -2.58 -14.85
N ASP A 411 16.64 -2.15 -14.03
CA ASP A 411 16.67 -0.80 -13.46
C ASP A 411 17.93 -0.07 -13.92
N GLY A 412 17.73 1.00 -14.68
CA GLY A 412 18.79 1.78 -15.28
C GLY A 412 19.17 3.05 -14.54
N GLN A 413 18.52 3.39 -13.42
CA GLN A 413 18.68 4.69 -12.79
C GLN A 413 18.75 4.57 -11.26
N GLY A 414 19.95 4.71 -10.70
CA GLY A 414 20.13 4.85 -9.25
C GLY A 414 19.97 6.30 -8.83
N GLN A 415 19.16 6.57 -7.82
CA GLN A 415 18.99 7.88 -7.20
C GLN A 415 19.93 8.02 -6.00
N ILE A 416 20.66 9.14 -5.94
CA ILE A 416 21.38 9.55 -4.74
C ILE A 416 20.62 10.72 -4.11
N THR A 417 20.20 10.56 -2.86
CA THR A 417 19.61 11.63 -2.03
C THR A 417 20.68 12.21 -1.11
N ILE A 418 20.76 13.53 -1.05
CA ILE A 418 21.68 14.30 -0.23
C ILE A 418 20.85 14.98 0.87
N ILE A 419 21.20 14.73 2.13
CA ILE A 419 20.58 15.37 3.30
C ILE A 419 21.48 16.51 3.75
N ASP A 420 20.95 17.73 3.71
CA ASP A 420 21.65 18.95 4.14
C ASP A 420 21.84 18.93 5.66
N ASP A 421 23.09 19.09 6.11
CA ASP A 421 23.44 19.23 7.52
C ASP A 421 23.81 20.67 7.93
N ASP A 422 23.70 21.62 7.00
CA ASP A 422 23.98 23.02 7.27
C ASP A 422 22.86 23.73 8.00
N ASN A 423 23.25 24.38 9.09
CA ASN A 423 22.36 25.16 9.93
C ASN A 423 22.84 26.61 9.92
N PRO A 424 21.94 27.62 9.94
CA PRO A 424 22.37 29.01 10.01
C PRO A 424 23.31 29.23 11.18
N ALA A 425 24.50 29.76 10.87
CA ALA A 425 25.47 30.14 11.87
C ALA A 425 24.74 30.88 13.00
N PRO A 426 24.92 30.47 14.27
CA PRO A 426 24.25 31.12 15.38
C PRO A 426 24.60 32.60 15.31
N SER A 427 23.58 33.45 15.12
CA SER A 427 23.79 34.88 14.98
C SER A 427 24.44 35.41 16.26
N THR A 428 25.75 35.67 16.21
CA THR A 428 26.47 36.27 17.32
C THR A 428 25.90 37.67 17.55
N ILE A 429 25.15 37.86 18.64
CA ILE A 429 24.77 39.19 19.11
C ILE A 429 26.03 39.87 19.65
N GLY A 430 26.76 40.56 18.77
CA GLY A 430 27.87 41.43 19.14
C GLY A 430 27.35 42.68 19.83
N MET A 431 27.37 42.73 21.17
CA MET A 431 27.10 43.94 21.92
C MET A 431 28.27 44.93 21.81
N ASN A 432 28.18 45.89 20.90
CA ASN A 432 29.20 46.91 20.71
C ASN A 432 28.99 48.08 21.69
N PHE A 433 29.67 48.05 22.85
CA PHE A 433 29.64 49.17 23.81
C PHE A 433 30.66 50.25 23.41
N THR A 434 30.30 51.12 22.46
CA THR A 434 31.10 52.31 22.15
C THR A 434 30.68 53.51 23.01
N GLY A 435 31.45 53.76 24.08
CA GLY A 435 31.61 55.10 24.64
C GLY A 435 30.61 55.56 25.70
N SER A 436 31.19 56.17 26.73
CA SER A 436 30.59 56.87 27.88
C SER A 436 30.13 56.00 29.07
N THR A 437 30.66 56.39 30.22
CA THR A 437 30.39 55.85 31.56
C THR A 437 28.89 55.75 31.82
N LEU A 438 28.41 54.57 32.22
CA LEU A 438 27.08 54.40 32.81
C LEU A 438 26.98 55.34 34.01
N ASN A 439 26.23 56.42 33.86
CA ASN A 439 25.90 57.32 34.95
C ASN A 439 24.90 56.62 35.88
N GLU A 440 25.16 56.80 37.18
CA GLU A 440 24.62 56.17 38.38
C GLU A 440 23.09 56.36 38.62
N ALA A 441 22.29 56.61 37.58
CA ALA A 441 20.93 57.16 37.73
C ALA A 441 19.80 56.25 37.22
N GLY A 442 20.01 54.94 37.10
CA GLY A 442 19.05 54.01 36.48
C GLY A 442 18.48 52.88 37.36
N PHE A 443 18.81 52.80 38.65
CA PHE A 443 18.29 51.72 39.52
C PHE A 443 17.41 52.26 40.65
N ILE A 444 16.19 51.72 40.73
CA ILE A 444 15.15 52.05 41.72
C ILE A 444 15.59 51.56 43.11
N PRO A 445 15.60 52.41 44.16
CA PRO A 445 15.82 51.97 45.53
C PRO A 445 14.71 51.01 46.01
N PRO A 446 15.01 49.99 46.83
CA PRO A 446 14.05 48.99 47.33
C PRO A 446 12.80 49.56 48.02
N ASP A 447 12.85 50.82 48.42
CA ASP A 447 11.88 51.47 49.30
C ASP A 447 10.60 51.94 48.57
N THR A 448 10.57 51.83 47.24
CA THR A 448 9.45 52.30 46.39
C THR A 448 8.42 51.21 46.03
N MET A 449 8.68 49.94 46.38
CA MET A 449 7.79 48.79 46.15
C MET A 449 7.21 48.22 47.47
N GLY A 450 6.79 49.08 48.41
CA GLY A 450 5.96 48.73 49.58
C GLY A 450 6.12 47.30 50.14
N ALA A 451 7.14 47.06 50.96
CA ALA A 451 7.32 45.86 51.79
C ALA A 451 7.32 44.50 51.04
N VAL A 452 8.26 44.29 50.12
CA VAL A 452 8.67 42.95 49.71
C VAL A 452 9.60 42.37 50.79
N GLY A 453 9.05 41.54 51.68
CA GLY A 453 9.81 40.80 52.69
C GLY A 453 10.28 39.43 52.17
N PRO A 454 11.12 38.70 52.93
CA PRO A 454 11.70 37.41 52.53
C PRO A 454 10.66 36.32 52.22
N ASN A 455 9.41 36.51 52.64
CA ASN A 455 8.30 35.57 52.44
C ASN A 455 7.43 35.90 51.22
N HIS A 456 7.84 36.80 50.32
CA HIS A 456 7.09 37.14 49.10
C HIS A 456 7.86 36.75 47.82
N ILE A 457 7.11 36.45 46.75
CA ILE A 457 7.61 36.26 45.36
C ILE A 457 7.16 37.47 44.54
N VAL A 458 8.01 37.98 43.65
CA VAL A 458 7.62 39.00 42.67
C VAL A 458 7.72 38.40 41.28
N GLU A 459 6.64 38.48 40.51
CA GLU A 459 6.60 38.09 39.10
C GLU A 459 6.49 39.34 38.23
N LEU A 460 7.18 39.29 37.09
CA LEU A 460 7.12 40.31 36.05
C LEU A 460 6.60 39.64 34.78
N LEU A 461 5.44 40.09 34.30
CA LEU A 461 4.84 39.59 33.06
C LEU A 461 4.27 40.77 32.26
N ASN A 462 4.61 40.85 30.98
CA ASN A 462 4.00 41.74 29.98
C ASN A 462 3.85 43.19 30.44
N GLY A 463 4.93 43.80 30.96
CA GLY A 463 4.92 45.21 31.37
C GLY A 463 4.15 45.48 32.66
N ARG A 464 4.00 44.48 33.53
CA ARG A 464 3.42 44.62 34.88
C ARG A 464 4.27 43.89 35.91
N TYR A 465 4.18 44.31 37.17
CA TYR A 465 4.66 43.53 38.31
C TYR A 465 3.49 43.01 39.14
N ALA A 466 3.66 41.83 39.72
CA ALA A 466 2.77 41.20 40.68
C ALA A 466 3.60 40.66 41.86
N VAL A 467 3.10 40.81 43.10
CA VAL A 467 3.73 40.31 44.33
C VAL A 467 2.82 39.27 44.96
N TYR A 468 3.36 38.12 45.33
CA TYR A 468 2.64 36.99 45.93
C TYR A 468 3.23 36.59 47.28
N ASP A 469 2.44 35.97 48.14
CA ASP A 469 2.91 35.31 49.35
C ASP A 469 3.50 33.91 49.06
N LYS A 470 4.73 33.62 49.51
CA LYS A 470 5.43 32.36 49.23
C LYS A 470 4.75 31.12 49.83
N ALA A 471 4.10 31.26 50.97
CA ALA A 471 3.53 30.12 51.70
C ALA A 471 2.16 29.73 51.15
N THR A 472 1.41 30.70 50.63
CA THR A 472 0.00 30.52 50.22
C THR A 472 -0.24 30.68 48.72
N GLY A 473 0.68 31.32 47.98
CA GLY A 473 0.52 31.62 46.56
C GLY A 473 -0.47 32.76 46.25
N ALA A 474 -0.97 33.47 47.28
CA ALA A 474 -1.96 34.53 47.08
C ALA A 474 -1.32 35.80 46.51
N LEU A 475 -1.98 36.43 45.52
CA LEU A 475 -1.60 37.73 44.98
C LEU A 475 -1.83 38.84 46.02
N LEU A 476 -0.78 39.57 46.36
CA LEU A 476 -0.78 40.66 47.33
C LEU A 476 -0.89 42.04 46.66
N GLN A 477 -0.23 42.26 45.53
CA GLN A 477 -0.24 43.52 44.79
C GLN A 477 0.05 43.30 43.31
N SER A 478 -0.50 44.11 42.41
CA SER A 478 -0.03 44.23 41.03
C SER A 478 -0.18 45.64 40.46
N SER A 479 0.73 46.10 39.59
CA SER A 479 0.63 47.37 38.86
C SER A 479 1.32 47.33 37.49
N SER A 480 0.97 48.25 36.59
CA SER A 480 1.64 48.42 35.29
C SER A 480 2.98 49.16 35.41
N LEU A 481 3.98 48.73 34.64
CA LEU A 481 5.34 49.28 34.57
C LEU A 481 5.45 50.53 33.66
N ASP A 482 4.34 50.93 33.01
CA ASP A 482 4.28 51.94 31.93
C ASP A 482 4.57 53.40 32.32
N GLN A 483 5.29 53.67 33.42
CA GLN A 483 5.62 55.05 33.82
C GLN A 483 7.10 55.31 34.14
N PHE A 484 8.02 54.39 33.82
CA PHE A 484 9.37 54.47 34.40
C PHE A 484 10.59 54.23 33.47
N TRP A 485 10.41 54.11 32.15
CA TRP A 485 11.53 53.91 31.20
C TRP A 485 11.46 54.77 29.93
N THR A 486 11.20 56.07 30.08
CA THR A 486 11.43 57.04 29.00
C THR A 486 12.46 58.07 29.45
N ASP A 487 13.74 57.73 29.37
CA ASP A 487 14.85 58.68 29.16
C ASP A 487 16.20 57.93 29.08
N ALA A 488 16.44 57.23 27.97
CA ALA A 488 17.80 56.83 27.56
C ALA A 488 17.96 56.52 26.06
N GLY A 489 16.94 56.77 25.20
CA GLY A 489 17.09 56.62 23.75
C GLY A 489 17.42 55.20 23.24
N VAL A 490 17.21 54.17 24.04
CA VAL A 490 17.41 52.77 23.63
C VAL A 490 16.08 52.20 23.12
N THR A 491 16.05 51.77 21.86
CA THR A 491 14.94 50.99 21.28
C THR A 491 15.36 49.53 21.25
N PHE A 492 14.60 48.67 21.92
CA PHE A 492 14.78 47.22 21.87
C PHE A 492 13.73 46.65 20.91
N THR A 493 14.15 46.04 19.81
CA THR A 493 13.26 45.28 18.93
C THR A 493 13.71 43.82 18.90
N ASN A 494 12.76 42.90 19.10
CA ASN A 494 12.89 41.44 19.00
C ASN A 494 13.81 40.75 20.01
N PHE A 495 13.45 40.83 21.29
CA PHE A 495 13.83 39.81 22.27
C PHE A 495 12.58 39.20 22.89
N THR A 496 12.48 37.88 22.84
CA THR A 496 11.65 37.11 23.77
C THR A 496 12.52 36.86 25.00
N PHE A 497 12.40 37.71 26.02
CA PHE A 497 13.06 37.45 27.29
C PHE A 497 12.28 36.37 28.05
N ASP A 498 12.94 35.29 28.49
CA ASP A 498 12.52 34.53 29.68
C ASP A 498 13.43 34.97 30.85
N PRO A 499 13.08 36.06 31.57
CA PRO A 499 13.94 36.56 32.63
C PRO A 499 13.60 35.82 33.93
N ARG A 500 14.17 34.63 34.13
CA ARG A 500 14.26 34.05 35.48
C ARG A 500 15.37 34.77 36.25
N VAL A 501 15.01 35.91 36.82
CA VAL A 501 15.88 36.68 37.71
C VAL A 501 15.76 36.12 39.12
N VAL A 502 16.87 35.63 39.67
CA VAL A 502 16.96 35.10 41.04
C VAL A 502 17.74 36.07 41.90
N TYR A 503 17.15 36.50 43.02
CA TYR A 503 17.85 37.27 44.05
C TYR A 503 18.37 36.32 45.14
N ASP A 504 19.67 36.40 45.45
CA ASP A 504 20.26 35.70 46.59
C ASP A 504 20.33 36.65 47.81
N PRO A 505 19.55 36.39 48.87
CA PRO A 505 19.56 37.21 50.08
C PRO A 505 20.83 37.06 50.92
N ALA A 506 21.64 36.01 50.74
CA ALA A 506 22.86 35.80 51.52
C ALA A 506 24.03 36.65 51.01
N SER A 507 24.06 36.95 49.71
CA SER A 507 25.10 37.73 49.05
C SER A 507 24.64 39.12 48.56
N SER A 508 23.35 39.45 48.71
CA SER A 508 22.73 40.70 48.23
C SER A 508 22.94 40.92 46.72
N ARG A 509 22.91 39.85 45.94
CA ARG A 509 23.17 39.87 44.50
C ARG A 509 21.96 39.41 43.70
N TRP A 510 21.82 39.99 42.51
CA TRP A 510 20.87 39.56 41.49
C TRP A 510 21.59 38.68 40.47
N PHE A 511 20.93 37.61 40.06
CA PHE A 511 21.37 36.70 39.01
C PHE A 511 20.27 36.65 37.94
N ALA A 512 20.64 36.76 36.68
CA ALA A 512 19.77 36.44 35.56
C ALA A 512 20.47 35.34 34.75
N ALA A 513 19.75 34.27 34.47
CA ALA A 513 20.16 33.27 33.51
C ALA A 513 19.28 33.42 32.27
N ALA A 514 19.89 33.57 31.10
CA ALA A 514 19.25 33.32 29.82
C ALA A 514 19.73 31.94 29.36
N VAL A 515 18.80 31.08 28.96
CA VAL A 515 19.07 29.75 28.41
C VAL A 515 18.54 29.74 26.99
N ASP A 516 19.34 29.26 26.03
CA ASP A 516 18.89 29.00 24.66
C ASP A 516 18.25 27.59 24.57
N ASN A 517 17.39 27.43 23.58
CA ASN A 517 16.47 26.33 23.29
C ASN A 517 17.08 24.90 23.50
N PRO A 518 16.34 23.90 24.04
CA PRO A 518 16.90 22.62 24.51
C PRO A 518 17.35 21.61 23.43
N GLY A 519 17.58 22.05 22.20
CA GLY A 519 17.87 21.17 21.05
C GLY A 519 19.24 21.35 20.38
N ALA A 520 20.05 22.33 20.79
CA ALA A 520 21.34 22.61 20.15
C ALA A 520 22.51 22.30 21.10
N ALA A 521 23.57 21.66 20.58
CA ALA A 521 24.69 21.12 21.35
C ALA A 521 25.62 22.16 22.02
N ASN A 522 25.32 23.47 21.93
CA ASN A 522 26.19 24.54 22.43
C ASN A 522 25.42 25.51 23.35
N ASN A 523 25.34 25.17 24.65
CA ASN A 523 24.75 26.05 25.66
C ASN A 523 25.69 27.21 26.00
N ILE A 524 25.37 28.44 25.55
CA ILE A 524 26.05 29.65 26.02
C ILE A 524 25.38 30.11 27.34
N LEU A 525 26.09 29.97 28.46
CA LEU A 525 25.63 30.45 29.75
C LEU A 525 26.15 31.88 30.00
N VAL A 526 25.29 32.89 29.91
CA VAL A 526 25.65 34.28 30.27
C VAL A 526 25.26 34.54 31.72
N ALA A 527 26.23 34.58 32.63
CA ALA A 527 26.01 34.96 34.02
C ALA A 527 26.41 36.42 34.26
N VAL A 528 25.43 37.28 34.55
CA VAL A 528 25.67 38.68 34.98
C VAL A 528 25.51 38.75 36.50
N SER A 529 26.55 39.14 37.22
CA SER A 529 26.46 39.43 38.66
C SER A 529 26.61 40.93 38.90
N ALA A 530 25.61 41.54 39.53
CA ALA A 530 25.68 42.93 40.01
C ALA A 530 25.78 42.94 41.54
N SER A 531 26.82 43.59 42.06
CA SER A 531 26.99 43.84 43.49
C SER A 531 26.08 44.97 43.96
N SER A 532 25.48 44.86 45.15
CA SER A 532 24.82 45.98 45.82
C SER A 532 25.79 46.96 46.50
N ASP A 533 27.11 46.70 46.46
CA ASP A 533 28.13 47.60 46.98
C ASP A 533 28.65 48.55 45.87
N PRO A 534 28.41 49.87 45.98
CA PRO A 534 28.83 50.85 44.96
C PRO A 534 30.35 51.08 44.89
N THR A 535 31.16 50.43 45.74
CA THR A 535 32.63 50.56 45.75
C THR A 535 33.38 49.33 45.24
N ALA A 536 32.69 48.21 45.02
CA ALA A 536 33.26 47.03 44.40
C ALA A 536 33.15 47.16 42.87
N GLY A 537 34.26 47.48 42.19
CA GLY A 537 34.28 47.53 40.72
C GLY A 537 33.78 46.22 40.09
N TRP A 538 33.14 46.32 38.92
CA TRP A 538 32.64 45.18 38.15
C TRP A 538 33.70 44.07 38.06
N THR A 539 33.45 42.92 38.67
CA THR A 539 34.29 41.74 38.51
C THR A 539 33.79 40.91 37.33
N GLY A 540 34.26 41.26 36.13
CA GLY A 540 34.30 40.39 34.95
C GLY A 540 32.99 40.16 34.18
N PHE A 541 33.01 40.45 32.89
CA PHE A 541 32.27 39.67 31.90
C PHE A 541 33.12 38.45 31.57
N ALA A 542 32.59 37.24 31.73
CA ALA A 542 33.17 36.04 31.13
C ALA A 542 32.19 35.57 30.06
N VAL A 543 32.64 35.61 28.82
CA VAL A 543 31.99 34.91 27.70
C VAL A 543 32.97 33.80 27.37
N ASP A 544 32.59 32.57 27.67
CA ASP A 544 33.31 31.40 27.17
C ASP A 544 32.55 30.89 25.96
N SER A 545 33.29 30.68 24.88
CA SER A 545 32.76 30.24 23.58
C SER A 545 33.72 29.24 22.94
N ASP A 546 34.36 28.38 23.73
CA ASP A 546 35.08 27.24 23.16
C ASP A 546 34.72 25.88 23.79
N THR A 547 34.83 24.87 22.94
CA THR A 547 34.51 23.46 23.17
C THR A 547 35.66 22.68 23.82
N ASP A 548 36.58 23.34 24.55
CA ASP A 548 37.66 22.69 25.26
C ASP A 548 37.31 22.45 26.75
N ASN A 549 37.34 21.18 27.13
CA ASN A 549 36.95 20.71 28.45
C ASN A 549 38.07 20.98 29.49
N GLN A 550 38.37 22.25 29.82
CA GLN A 550 39.25 22.62 30.93
C GLN A 550 38.50 23.24 32.13
N GLN A 551 38.44 22.43 33.18
CA GLN A 551 37.86 22.62 34.52
C GLN A 551 37.93 24.04 35.11
N TRP A 552 36.76 24.58 35.49
CA TRP A 552 36.65 25.53 36.60
C TRP A 552 35.98 24.82 37.78
N ALA A 553 36.82 24.36 38.72
CA ALA A 553 36.38 23.95 40.05
C ALA A 553 35.83 25.18 40.82
N ASP A 554 34.84 24.93 41.69
CA ASP A 554 34.35 25.82 42.75
C ASP A 554 33.08 26.68 42.51
N PHE A 555 32.20 26.32 41.57
CA PHE A 555 30.82 26.85 41.57
C PHE A 555 29.77 25.74 41.56
N PRO A 556 28.86 25.67 42.55
CA PRO A 556 27.75 24.72 42.52
C PRO A 556 26.75 25.17 41.45
N MET A 557 26.89 24.62 40.24
CA MET A 557 25.86 24.72 39.21
C MET A 557 24.82 23.63 39.40
N PHE A 558 23.55 24.04 39.51
CA PHE A 558 22.40 23.15 39.49
C PHE A 558 22.13 22.76 38.03
N GLY A 559 22.51 21.54 37.63
CA GLY A 559 22.21 20.99 36.31
C GLY A 559 20.82 20.32 36.28
N LEU A 560 20.06 20.54 35.22
CA LEU A 560 18.83 19.82 34.88
C LEU A 560 19.19 18.70 33.91
N ASP A 561 18.69 17.48 34.13
CA ASP A 561 18.65 16.43 33.11
C ASP A 561 17.29 16.43 32.39
N ALA A 562 17.19 15.62 31.34
CA ALA A 562 16.14 15.67 30.30
C ALA A 562 14.69 15.51 30.80
N ASP A 563 14.47 15.21 32.09
CA ASP A 563 13.14 14.94 32.66
C ASP A 563 12.69 15.92 33.78
N GLY A 564 13.43 17.01 34.01
CA GLY A 564 12.88 18.18 34.73
C GLY A 564 12.55 18.00 36.23
N VAL A 565 13.34 17.23 37.00
CA VAL A 565 13.22 17.09 38.47
C VAL A 565 14.55 17.35 39.19
N TYR A 566 14.53 18.18 40.23
CA TYR A 566 15.73 18.60 41.00
C TYR A 566 16.42 17.45 41.75
N VAL A 567 17.71 17.21 41.48
CA VAL A 567 18.61 16.43 42.35
C VAL A 567 19.52 17.36 43.14
N THR A 568 19.50 17.26 44.47
CA THR A 568 20.44 17.96 45.36
C THR A 568 21.69 17.12 45.57
N ALA A 569 22.84 17.53 45.03
CA ALA A 569 24.11 16.92 45.39
C ALA A 569 24.66 17.55 46.69
N ASN A 570 24.48 16.85 47.81
CA ASN A 570 25.26 17.09 49.03
C ASN A 570 26.69 16.57 48.79
N MET A 571 27.70 17.44 48.78
CA MET A 571 29.11 17.04 48.82
C MET A 571 29.74 17.37 50.18
N PHE A 572 30.18 16.33 50.90
CA PHE A 572 31.17 16.44 51.98
C PHE A 572 32.60 16.47 51.40
N PRO A 573 33.56 17.15 52.05
CA PRO A 573 34.90 17.35 51.50
C PRO A 573 35.80 16.13 51.71
N ILE A 574 36.50 15.69 50.67
CA ILE A 574 37.67 14.82 50.80
C ILE A 574 38.92 15.67 50.59
N GLN A 575 39.72 15.81 51.64
CA GLN A 575 40.99 16.50 51.61
C GLN A 575 42.06 15.70 50.87
N GLN A 576 42.82 16.43 50.05
CA GLN A 576 44.15 16.11 49.55
C GLN A 576 45.00 15.34 50.56
N GLY A 577 45.62 14.24 50.13
CA GLY A 577 46.64 13.57 50.91
C GLY A 577 47.38 12.51 50.12
N ALA A 578 48.58 12.88 49.68
CA ALA A 578 49.66 12.00 49.22
C ALA A 578 49.56 11.42 47.79
N ASN A 579 50.62 11.72 47.05
CA ASN A 579 51.00 11.25 45.71
C ASN A 579 50.87 9.73 45.54
N PHE A 580 50.54 9.29 44.32
CA PHE A 580 51.41 8.38 43.54
C PHE A 580 50.90 8.25 42.08
N GLU A 581 51.82 8.43 41.13
CA GLU A 581 51.78 7.99 39.72
C GLU A 581 51.63 6.44 39.66
N ILE A 582 51.09 5.81 38.61
CA ILE A 582 51.36 5.91 37.16
C ILE A 582 50.05 5.89 36.37
#